data_AF-A0A9X1TDH9-F1
#
_entry.id   AF-A0A9X1TDH9-F1
#
_cell.length_a   1.000
_cell.length_b   1.000
_cell.length_c   1.000
_cell.angle_alpha   90.00
_cell.angle_beta   90.00
_cell.angle_gamma   90.00
#
_symmetry.space_group_name_H-M   'P 1'
#
loop_
_entity.id
_entity.type
_entity.pdbx_description
1 polymer ?
#
loop_
_entity_poly.entity_id
_entity_poly.type
_entity_poly.pdbx_seq_one_letter_code
_entity_poly.pdbx_strand_id
1 'polypeptide(L)' 'METKSLSNLQLELLKVYSRQIEDEDVIAIRKMLATYFAEKAIRMADEAWVENGWKSVDTQRLSQEHNRTSTGL' A
#
# COMPACT_ATOMS: atom_id res chain seq x y z
N MET A 1 26.49 -12.23 -1.62
CA MET A 1 25.40 -11.24 -1.53
C MET A 1 24.47 -11.53 -2.70
N GLU A 2 23.24 -11.98 -2.44
CA GLU A 2 22.22 -12.16 -3.46
C GLU A 2 21.85 -10.79 -4.04
N THR A 3 22.14 -10.55 -5.32
CA THR A 3 21.70 -9.33 -6.01
C THR A 3 20.22 -9.47 -6.31
N LYS A 4 19.37 -8.85 -5.49
CA LYS A 4 17.93 -8.82 -5.73
C LYS A 4 17.64 -8.03 -7.01
N SER A 5 17.27 -8.74 -8.08
CA SER A 5 16.88 -8.15 -9.36
C SER A 5 15.73 -7.17 -9.15
N LEU A 6 15.77 -6.04 -9.87
CA LEU A 6 14.69 -5.05 -9.84
C LEU A 6 13.38 -5.68 -10.30
N SER A 7 12.27 -5.32 -9.66
CA SER A 7 10.93 -5.72 -10.08
C SER A 7 10.56 -5.05 -11.41
N ASN A 8 9.60 -5.64 -12.13
CA ASN A 8 9.10 -5.07 -13.37
C ASN A 8 8.65 -3.61 -13.20
N LEU A 9 7.98 -3.28 -12.09
CA LEU A 9 7.57 -1.91 -11.80
C LEU A 9 8.76 -0.96 -11.61
N GLN A 10 9.81 -1.42 -10.92
CA GLN A 10 11.03 -0.62 -10.73
C GLN A 10 11.73 -0.36 -12.07
N LEU A 11 11.78 -1.35 -12.97
CA LEU A 11 12.35 -1.19 -14.30
C LEU A 11 11.54 -0.23 -15.17
N GLU A 12 10.20 -0.29 -15.12
CA GLU A 12 9.35 0.66 -15.87
C GLU A 12 9.50 2.10 -15.34
N LEU A 13 9.57 2.29 -14.02
CA LEU A 13 9.81 3.61 -13.44
C LEU A 13 11.17 4.19 -13.89
N LEU A 14 12.23 3.37 -13.94
CA LEU A 14 13.54 3.81 -14.43
C LEU A 14 13.51 4.24 -15.89
N LYS A 15 12.70 3.59 -16.75
CA LYS A 15 12.51 4.03 -18.14
C LYS A 15 11.82 5.39 -18.22
N VAL A 16 10.86 5.66 -17.33
CA VAL A 16 10.17 6.96 -17.24
C VAL A 16 11.12 8.06 -16.79
N TYR A 17 11.97 7.79 -15.79
CA TYR A 17 12.99 8.73 -15.26
C TYR A 17 14.19 8.95 -16.18
N SER A 18 14.26 8.30 -17.35
CA SER A 18 15.32 8.55 -18.35
C SER A 18 15.25 9.95 -18.97
N ARG A 19 14.14 10.67 -18.77
CA ARG A 19 13.97 12.09 -19.07
C ARG A 19 14.12 12.86 -17.76
N GLN A 20 14.78 14.03 -17.76
CA GLN A 20 14.77 14.89 -16.57
C GLN A 20 13.31 15.19 -16.21
N ILE A 21 12.88 14.65 -15.06
CA ILE A 21 11.55 14.88 -14.50
C ILE A 21 11.71 15.95 -13.43
N GLU A 22 10.86 16.97 -13.48
CA GLU A 22 10.82 18.00 -12.45
C GLU A 22 10.35 17.40 -11.11
N ASP A 23 10.81 17.94 -9.99
CA ASP A 23 10.47 17.41 -8.66
C ASP A 23 8.95 17.35 -8.41
N GLU A 24 8.19 18.28 -8.99
CA GLU A 24 6.73 18.34 -8.90
C GLU A 24 6.06 17.10 -9.53
N ASP A 25 6.54 16.64 -10.67
CA ASP A 25 6.04 15.46 -11.35
C ASP A 25 6.40 14.19 -10.55
N VAL A 26 7.57 14.14 -9.91
CA VAL A 26 7.93 13.03 -9.02
C VAL A 26 6.99 12.98 -7.81
N ILE A 27 6.65 14.14 -7.24
CA ILE A 27 5.64 14.24 -6.17
C ILE A 27 4.27 13.75 -6.67
N ALA A 28 3.86 14.13 -7.87
CA ALA A 28 2.58 13.72 -8.46
C ALA A 28 2.51 12.18 -8.64
N ILE A 29 3.57 11.57 -9.17
CA ILE A 29 3.66 10.11 -9.33
C ILE A 29 3.58 9.41 -7.97
N ARG A 30 4.28 9.91 -6.95
CA ARG A 30 4.18 9.34 -5.59
C ARG A 30 2.77 9.42 -5.02
N LYS A 31 2.07 10.55 -5.21
CA LYS A 31 0.68 10.72 -4.78
C LYS A 31 -0.26 9.76 -5.51
N MET A 32 -0.07 9.57 -6.82
CA MET A 32 -0.86 8.60 -7.60
C MET A 32 -0.69 7.17 -7.08
N LEU A 33 0.55 6.75 -6.83
CA LEU A 33 0.84 5.42 -6.26
C LEU A 33 0.24 5.27 -4.85
N ALA A 34 0.40 6.28 -4.00
CA ALA A 34 -0.15 6.28 -2.65
C ALA A 34 -1.68 6.15 -2.67
N THR A 35 -2.34 6.89 -3.56
CA THR A 35 -3.80 6.83 -3.75
C THR A 35 -4.23 5.44 -4.19
N TYR A 36 -3.58 4.86 -5.20
CA TYR A 36 -3.88 3.51 -5.67
C TYR A 36 -3.76 2.45 -4.57
N PHE A 37 -2.70 2.50 -3.77
CA PHE A 37 -2.51 1.55 -2.67
C PHE A 37 -3.50 1.78 -1.52
N ALA A 38 -3.85 3.03 -1.22
CA ALA A 38 -4.87 3.34 -0.21
C ALA A 38 -6.25 2.78 -0.62
N GLU A 39 -6.67 3.03 -1.85
CA GLU A 39 -7.93 2.47 -2.37
C GLU A 39 -7.92 0.95 -2.38
N LYS A 40 -6.80 0.33 -2.75
CA LYS A 40 -6.66 -1.13 -2.69
C LYS A 40 -6.79 -1.64 -1.25
N ALA A 41 -6.14 -0.98 -0.29
CA ALA A 41 -6.23 -1.35 1.12
C ALA A 41 -7.65 -1.23 1.67
N ILE A 42 -8.38 -0.18 1.28
CA ILE A 42 -9.80 0.01 1.63
C ILE A 42 -10.64 -1.15 1.09
N ARG A 43 -10.52 -1.48 -0.20
CA ARG A 43 -11.26 -2.62 -0.79
C ARG A 43 -10.97 -3.93 -0.08
N MET A 44 -9.71 -4.20 0.23
CA MET A 44 -9.32 -5.40 0.98
C MET A 44 -9.90 -5.40 2.40
N ALA A 45 -9.99 -4.25 3.06
CA ALA A 45 -10.62 -4.12 4.37
C ALA A 45 -12.13 -4.38 4.28
N ASP A 46 -12.80 -3.87 3.25
CA ASP A 46 -14.23 -4.11 3.00
C ASP A 46 -14.50 -5.60 2.71
N GLU A 47 -13.67 -6.24 1.89
CA GLU A 47 -13.74 -7.68 1.62
C GLU A 47 -13.60 -8.50 2.90
N ALA A 48 -12.56 -8.23 3.70
CA ALA A 48 -12.36 -8.90 4.97
C ALA A 48 -13.52 -8.67 5.95
N TRP A 49 -14.11 -7.46 5.95
CA TRP A 49 -15.26 -7.13 6.77
C TRP A 49 -16.47 -7.99 6.45
N VAL A 50 -16.76 -8.16 5.15
CA VAL A 50 -17.85 -9.01 4.65
C VAL A 50 -17.59 -10.48 4.95
N GLU A 51 -16.39 -10.99 4.65
CA GLU A 51 -16.02 -12.39 4.86
C GLU A 51 -16.13 -12.82 6.32
N ASN A 52 -15.76 -11.94 7.25
CA ASN A 52 -15.84 -12.22 8.68
C ASN A 52 -17.24 -11.96 9.27
N GLY A 53 -18.20 -11.49 8.46
CA GLY A 53 -19.56 -11.17 8.89
C GLY A 53 -19.63 -10.07 9.96
N TRP A 54 -18.64 -9.18 9.99
CA TRP A 54 -18.57 -8.12 10.98
C TRP A 54 -19.70 -7.10 10.78
N LYS A 55 -20.18 -6.55 11.89
CA LYS A 55 -21.24 -5.53 11.92
C LYS A 55 -20.72 -4.27 12.59
N SER A 56 -21.46 -3.17 12.51
CA SER A 56 -21.05 -1.90 13.14
C SER A 56 -20.78 -2.02 14.65
N VAL A 57 -21.35 -3.01 15.34
CA VAL A 57 -21.04 -3.31 16.74
C VAL A 57 -19.63 -3.87 16.96
N ASP A 58 -19.04 -4.50 15.94
CA ASP A 58 -17.68 -5.05 15.97
C ASP A 58 -16.61 -3.98 15.85
N THR A 59 -16.96 -2.78 15.36
CA THR A 59 -15.99 -1.69 15.15
C THR A 59 -15.24 -1.32 16.43
N GLN A 60 -15.95 -1.28 17.57
CA GLN A 60 -15.34 -0.95 18.86
C GLN A 60 -14.42 -2.07 19.37
N ARG A 61 -14.81 -3.33 19.15
CA ARG A 61 -13.96 -4.50 19.48
C ARG A 61 -12.67 -4.46 18.65
N LEU A 62 -12.79 -4.36 17.33
CA LEU A 62 -11.66 -4.35 16.41
C LEU A 62 -10.72 -3.16 16.63
N SER A 63 -11.25 -1.98 16.98
CA SER A 63 -10.42 -0.80 17.31
C SER A 63 -9.62 -0.95 18.61
N GLN A 64 -10.07 -1.81 19.52
CA GLN A 64 -9.37 -2.10 20.78
C GLN A 64 -8.43 -3.29 20.67
N GLU A 65 -8.52 -4.07 19.58
CA GLU A 65 -7.59 -5.16 19.32
C GLU A 65 -6.21 -4.62 18.93
N HIS A 66 -5.17 -5.22 19.52
CA HIS A 66 -3.78 -4.90 19.23
C HIS A 66 -3.15 -5.96 18.32
N ASN A 67 -3.77 -6.22 17.17
CA ASN A 67 -3.27 -7.17 16.15
C ASN A 67 -2.09 -6.60 15.33
N ARG A 68 -1.30 -5.73 15.94
CA ARG A 68 -0.02 -5.30 15.38
C ARG A 68 0.91 -6.50 15.49
N THR A 69 1.61 -6.85 14.42
CA THR A 69 2.73 -7.78 14.54
C THR A 69 3.75 -7.15 15.48
N SER A 70 3.94 -7.75 16.67
CA SER A 70 5.13 -7.50 17.47
C SER A 70 6.30 -8.01 16.65
N THR A 71 6.88 -7.11 15.86
CA THR A 71 8.07 -7.42 15.08
C THR A 71 9.21 -7.40 16.08
N GLY A 72 9.45 -8.53 16.73
CA GLY A 72 10.68 -8.79 17.46
C GLY A 72 11.79 -8.93 16.43
N LEU A 73 12.43 -7.81 16.11
CA LEU A 73 13.77 -7.77 15.55
C LEU A 73 14.75 -7.49 16.68
#